data_AF-A0A0N4TCT0-F1
#
_entry.id   AF-A0A0N4TCT0-F1
#
_cell.length_a   1.000
_cell.length_b   1.000
_cell.length_c   1.000
_cell.angle_alpha   90.00
_cell.angle_beta   90.00
_cell.angle_gamma   90.00
#
_symmetry.space_group_name_H-M   'P 1'
#
loop_
_entity.id
_entity.type
_entity.pdbx_description
1 polymer ?
#
loop_
_entity_poly.entity_id
_entity_poly.type
_entity_poly.pdbx_seq_one_letter_code
_entity_poly.pdbx_strand_id
1 'polypeptide(L)'
;MLSFSLFGANYANGFTTFSIFYAATFRIIWAFGLALFVWLCERGHMRMIYSFLAWDKWIFFSRLSYGFYLSHEPVLLYFIWTRRSAIMAFSPFYFITFAMEISVLSLFIASLIAFIIEIPPLMIERKIFKTIRVRAVSDEANNERERKEQNFNVQFYHQRKNDEIVELVPMISPMNRTKQWVEKNHENLKVASTRF
;
A
#
# COMPACT_ATOMS: atom_id res chain seq x y z
N MET A 1 -21.42 -22.73 16.43
CA MET A 1 -21.49 -21.85 17.62
C MET A 1 -22.92 -21.41 17.89
N LEU A 2 -23.55 -20.65 16.98
CA LEU A 2 -24.92 -20.13 17.15
C LEU A 2 -25.96 -21.23 17.41
N SER A 3 -25.99 -22.31 16.62
CA SER A 3 -26.98 -23.38 16.81
C SER A 3 -26.88 -24.05 18.19
N PHE A 4 -25.69 -24.30 18.72
CA PHE A 4 -25.55 -24.91 20.05
C PHE A 4 -25.84 -23.92 21.18
N SER A 5 -25.52 -22.63 20.99
CA SER A 5 -25.85 -21.59 21.97
C SER A 5 -27.35 -21.28 21.98
N LEU A 6 -28.04 -21.34 20.83
CA LEU A 6 -29.48 -21.17 20.70
C LEU A 6 -30.26 -22.37 21.28
N PHE A 7 -29.82 -23.58 20.93
CA PHE A 7 -30.55 -24.80 21.29
C PHE A 7 -30.10 -25.40 22.62
N GLY A 8 -28.95 -25.00 23.18
CA GLY A 8 -28.44 -25.50 24.46
C GLY A 8 -29.43 -25.31 25.62
N ALA A 9 -30.18 -24.20 25.63
CA ALA A 9 -31.25 -23.97 26.62
C ALA A 9 -32.45 -24.91 26.43
N ASN A 10 -32.71 -25.37 25.20
CA ASN A 10 -33.81 -26.28 24.86
C ASN A 10 -33.43 -27.77 25.12
N TYR A 11 -32.13 -28.10 25.10
CA TYR A 11 -31.59 -29.43 25.41
C TYR A 11 -31.21 -29.61 26.88
N ALA A 12 -31.51 -28.65 27.76
CA ALA A 12 -31.15 -28.71 29.19
C ALA A 12 -31.69 -29.96 29.91
N ASN A 13 -32.75 -30.58 29.39
CA ASN A 13 -33.38 -31.77 29.95
C ASN A 13 -32.75 -33.10 29.51
N GLY A 14 -31.75 -33.08 28.61
CA GLY A 14 -31.10 -34.27 28.06
C GLY A 14 -29.61 -34.06 27.83
N PHE A 15 -28.83 -34.07 28.92
CA PHE A 15 -27.38 -33.90 28.89
C PHE A 15 -26.70 -35.12 28.24
N THR A 16 -26.61 -35.11 26.91
CA THR A 16 -25.91 -36.14 26.14
C THR A 16 -24.41 -35.85 26.13
N THR A 17 -23.59 -36.84 26.49
CA THR A 17 -22.12 -36.78 26.49
C THR A 17 -21.54 -36.17 25.20
N PHE A 18 -22.16 -36.46 24.05
CA PHE A 18 -21.80 -35.92 22.75
C PHE A 18 -21.79 -34.38 22.68
N SER A 19 -22.73 -33.71 23.36
CA SER A 19 -22.88 -32.25 23.37
C SER A 19 -21.70 -31.56 24.05
N ILE A 20 -21.18 -32.16 25.13
CA ILE A 20 -20.02 -31.65 25.87
C ILE A 20 -18.75 -31.81 25.04
N PHE A 21 -18.55 -32.99 24.46
CA PHE A 21 -17.42 -33.26 23.57
C PHE A 21 -17.42 -32.33 22.36
N TYR A 22 -18.58 -32.11 21.75
CA TYR A 22 -18.72 -31.17 20.65
C TYR A 22 -18.36 -29.74 21.09
N ALA A 23 -18.89 -29.28 22.23
CA ALA A 23 -18.63 -27.95 22.79
C ALA A 23 -17.15 -27.71 23.19
N ALA A 24 -16.39 -28.75 23.52
CA ALA A 24 -14.95 -28.59 23.79
C ALA A 24 -14.12 -28.64 22.50
N THR A 25 -14.42 -29.57 21.61
CA THR A 25 -13.54 -29.91 20.48
C THR A 25 -13.73 -28.98 19.28
N PHE A 26 -14.90 -28.36 19.12
CA PHE A 26 -15.17 -27.50 17.96
C PHE A 26 -14.19 -26.31 17.85
N ARG A 27 -13.81 -25.69 18.98
CA ARG A 27 -12.86 -24.56 19.01
C ARG A 27 -11.47 -25.01 18.53
N ILE A 28 -11.06 -26.19 18.97
CA ILE A 28 -9.76 -26.79 18.64
C ILE A 28 -9.72 -27.15 17.17
N ILE A 29 -10.75 -27.85 16.66
CA ILE A 29 -10.87 -28.22 15.25
C ILE A 29 -10.89 -27.00 14.34
N TRP A 30 -11.60 -25.94 14.74
CA TRP A 30 -11.66 -24.72 13.95
C TRP A 30 -10.31 -23.99 13.92
N ALA A 31 -9.65 -23.85 15.08
CA ALA A 31 -8.31 -23.26 15.15
C ALA A 31 -7.27 -24.08 14.38
N PHE A 32 -7.34 -25.41 14.48
CA PHE A 32 -6.47 -26.32 13.74
C PHE A 32 -6.72 -26.24 12.23
N GLY A 33 -7.97 -26.17 11.80
CA GLY A 33 -8.34 -25.96 10.40
C GLY A 33 -7.80 -24.64 9.85
N LEU A 34 -7.91 -23.55 10.62
CA LEU A 34 -7.32 -22.26 10.23
C LEU A 34 -5.79 -22.30 10.20
N ALA A 35 -5.15 -22.96 11.18
CA ALA A 35 -3.70 -23.10 11.20
C ALA A 35 -3.18 -23.90 10.00
N LEU A 36 -3.84 -25.01 9.66
CA LEU A 36 -3.53 -25.78 8.46
C LEU A 36 -3.77 -24.97 7.18
N PHE A 37 -4.84 -24.18 7.14
CA PHE A 37 -5.13 -23.32 6.01
C PHE A 37 -4.02 -22.27 5.78
N VAL A 38 -3.57 -21.57 6.83
CA VAL A 38 -2.43 -20.63 6.73
C VAL A 38 -1.16 -21.37 6.32
N TRP A 39 -0.90 -22.54 6.89
CA TRP A 39 0.26 -23.36 6.53
C TRP A 39 0.25 -23.79 5.04
N LEU A 40 -0.92 -24.09 4.46
CA LEU A 40 -1.07 -24.39 3.04
C LEU A 40 -0.84 -23.17 2.14
N CYS A 41 -1.23 -21.98 2.59
CA CYS A 41 -0.97 -20.72 1.89
C CYS A 41 0.53 -20.41 1.83
N GLU A 42 1.25 -20.56 2.95
CA GLU A 42 2.70 -20.36 3.03
C GLU A 42 3.49 -21.32 2.13
N ARG A 43 3.06 -22.58 2.04
CA ARG A 43 3.70 -23.61 1.17
C ARG A 43 3.44 -23.40 -0.33
N GLY A 44 2.65 -22.39 -0.72
CA GLY A 44 2.39 -22.04 -2.11
C GLY A 44 1.49 -23.02 -2.87
N HIS A 45 0.93 -24.04 -2.21
CA HIS A 45 0.02 -25.01 -2.82
C HIS A 45 -1.32 -24.37 -3.23
N MET A 46 -1.73 -23.28 -2.57
CA MET A 46 -3.03 -22.62 -2.74
C MET A 46 -2.89 -21.20 -3.32
N ARG A 47 -2.18 -21.04 -4.43
CA ARG A 47 -1.93 -19.71 -5.05
C ARG A 47 -3.21 -18.94 -5.41
N MET A 48 -4.28 -19.64 -5.80
CA MET A 48 -5.58 -19.02 -6.11
C MET A 48 -6.24 -18.42 -4.86
N ILE A 49 -6.22 -19.15 -3.74
CA ILE A 49 -6.82 -18.71 -2.48
C ILE A 49 -5.99 -17.56 -1.89
N TYR A 50 -4.66 -17.64 -1.96
CA TYR A 50 -3.79 -16.54 -1.54
C TYR A 50 -4.08 -15.26 -2.32
N SER A 51 -4.24 -15.34 -3.65
CA SER A 51 -4.60 -14.17 -4.46
C SER A 51 -5.98 -13.62 -4.10
N PHE A 52 -6.92 -14.47 -3.71
CA PHE A 52 -8.23 -14.03 -3.23
C PHE A 52 -8.13 -13.34 -1.88
N LEU A 53 -7.32 -13.86 -0.96
CA LEU A 53 -7.15 -13.32 0.39
C LEU A 53 -6.30 -12.04 0.42
N ALA A 54 -5.34 -11.90 -0.50
CA ALA A 54 -4.55 -10.69 -0.71
C ALA A 54 -5.32 -9.57 -1.44
N TRP A 55 -6.62 -9.74 -1.69
CA TRP A 55 -7.40 -8.74 -2.39
C TRP A 55 -7.71 -7.54 -1.49
N ASP A 56 -7.42 -6.34 -1.96
CA ASP A 56 -7.70 -5.08 -1.28
C ASP A 56 -9.19 -4.89 -0.89
N LYS A 57 -10.11 -5.62 -1.55
CA LYS A 57 -11.52 -5.64 -1.18
C LYS A 57 -11.80 -6.19 0.24
N TRP A 58 -10.88 -6.99 0.80
CA TRP A 58 -10.99 -7.44 2.19
C TRP A 58 -10.84 -6.30 3.19
N ILE A 59 -10.19 -5.19 2.82
CA ILE A 59 -10.06 -4.03 3.69
C ILE A 59 -11.42 -3.40 3.98
N PHE A 60 -12.26 -3.29 2.95
CA PHE A 60 -13.64 -2.79 3.06
C PHE A 60 -14.48 -3.76 3.90
N PHE A 61 -14.37 -5.06 3.62
CA PHE A 61 -15.11 -6.07 4.37
C PHE A 61 -14.74 -6.13 5.86
N SER A 62 -13.45 -5.98 6.18
CA SER A 62 -12.96 -5.93 7.57
C SER A 62 -13.51 -4.72 8.32
N ARG A 63 -13.58 -3.57 7.66
CA ARG A 63 -14.11 -2.34 8.25
C ARG A 63 -15.62 -2.39 8.43
N LEU A 64 -16.36 -2.95 7.46
CA LEU A 64 -17.80 -3.21 7.58
C LEU A 64 -18.09 -4.15 8.75
N SER A 65 -17.30 -5.22 8.89
CA SER A 65 -17.44 -6.18 10.00
C SER A 65 -17.16 -5.53 11.35
N TYR A 66 -16.18 -4.62 11.42
CA TYR A 66 -15.90 -3.83 12.61
C TYR A 66 -17.04 -2.85 12.95
N GLY A 67 -17.59 -2.18 11.93
CA GLY A 67 -18.77 -1.32 12.08
C GLY A 67 -20.00 -2.09 12.58
N PHE A 68 -20.20 -3.30 12.07
CA PHE A 68 -21.25 -4.21 12.51
C PHE A 68 -21.09 -4.61 13.97
N TYR A 69 -19.87 -4.97 14.39
CA TYR A 69 -19.59 -5.31 15.79
C TYR A 69 -19.90 -4.14 16.73
N LEU A 70 -19.46 -2.94 16.38
CA LEU A 70 -19.70 -1.73 17.17
C LEU A 70 -21.17 -1.30 17.21
N SER A 71 -21.93 -1.50 16.11
CA SER A 71 -23.34 -1.12 16.05
C SER A 71 -24.24 -2.18 16.71
N HIS A 72 -23.86 -3.44 16.65
CA HIS A 72 -24.66 -4.55 17.15
C HIS A 72 -24.90 -4.46 18.66
N GLU A 73 -23.84 -4.25 19.46
CA GLU A 73 -23.94 -4.15 20.93
C GLU A 73 -24.93 -3.07 21.41
N PRO A 74 -24.84 -1.80 20.98
CA PRO A 74 -25.78 -0.76 21.40
C PRO A 74 -27.19 -0.97 20.84
N VAL A 75 -27.35 -1.54 19.63
CA VAL A 75 -28.68 -1.88 19.08
C VAL A 75 -29.35 -2.97 19.93
N LEU A 76 -28.60 -4.00 20.30
CA LEU A 76 -29.10 -5.08 21.16
C LEU A 76 -29.46 -4.54 22.55
N LEU A 77 -28.62 -3.67 23.13
CA LEU A 77 -28.91 -2.99 24.38
C LEU A 77 -30.15 -2.10 24.26
N TYR A 78 -30.28 -1.31 23.21
CA TYR A 78 -31.47 -0.48 23.01
C TYR A 78 -32.75 -1.33 22.97
N PHE A 79 -32.73 -2.47 22.28
CA PHE A 79 -33.85 -3.39 22.22
C PHE A 79 -34.15 -4.04 23.57
N ILE A 80 -33.15 -4.47 24.33
CA ILE A 80 -33.39 -5.11 25.64
C ILE A 80 -33.96 -4.11 26.65
N TRP A 81 -33.50 -2.85 26.63
CA TRP A 81 -33.98 -1.79 27.54
C TRP A 81 -35.39 -1.29 27.16
N THR A 82 -35.70 -1.23 25.86
CA THR A 82 -37.03 -0.81 25.39
C THR A 82 -38.10 -1.88 25.63
N ARG A 83 -37.70 -3.16 25.61
CA ARG A 83 -38.62 -4.29 25.78
C ARG A 83 -38.82 -4.58 27.27
N ARG A 84 -39.97 -4.17 27.81
CA ARG A 84 -40.38 -4.41 29.20
C ARG A 84 -40.85 -5.85 29.50
N SER A 85 -40.89 -6.71 28.48
CA SER A 85 -41.30 -8.12 28.60
C SER A 85 -40.10 -9.03 28.29
N ALA A 86 -39.90 -10.05 29.12
CA ALA A 86 -38.86 -11.05 28.91
C ALA A 86 -39.10 -11.76 27.57
N ILE A 87 -38.03 -11.95 26.78
CA ILE A 87 -38.07 -12.73 25.55
C ILE A 87 -38.36 -14.18 25.94
N MET A 88 -39.65 -14.53 25.97
CA MET A 88 -40.07 -15.90 26.21
C MET A 88 -39.96 -16.64 24.89
N ALA A 89 -38.92 -17.46 24.76
CA ALA A 89 -38.67 -18.30 23.61
C ALA A 89 -39.69 -19.46 23.58
N PHE A 90 -40.95 -19.16 23.24
CA PHE A 90 -41.97 -20.18 23.05
C PHE A 90 -41.65 -21.13 21.88
N SER A 91 -40.82 -20.69 20.93
CA SER A 91 -40.38 -21.49 19.79
C SER A 91 -38.97 -21.09 19.30
N PRO A 92 -38.12 -22.04 18.89
CA PRO A 92 -36.80 -21.74 18.33
C PRO A 92 -36.88 -20.88 17.06
N PHE A 93 -37.98 -20.96 16.31
CA PHE A 93 -38.20 -20.15 15.11
C PHE A 93 -38.28 -18.65 15.44
N TYR A 94 -38.95 -18.30 16.55
CA TYR A 94 -39.08 -16.90 17.00
C TYR A 94 -37.72 -16.30 17.37
N PHE A 95 -36.82 -17.10 17.95
CA PHE A 95 -35.47 -16.64 18.29
C PHE A 95 -34.63 -16.42 17.04
N ILE A 96 -34.73 -17.30 16.03
CA ILE A 96 -33.99 -17.17 14.77
C ILE A 96 -34.43 -15.92 14.01
N THR A 97 -35.75 -15.71 13.89
CA THR A 97 -36.28 -14.51 13.22
C THR A 97 -35.85 -13.24 13.96
N PHE A 98 -35.97 -13.21 15.30
CA PHE A 98 -35.52 -12.08 16.11
C PHE A 98 -34.02 -11.77 15.97
N ALA A 99 -33.18 -12.81 15.97
CA ALA A 99 -31.74 -12.66 15.75
C ALA A 99 -31.41 -12.14 14.35
N MET A 100 -32.14 -12.60 13.32
CA MET A 100 -31.98 -12.08 11.96
C MET A 100 -32.42 -10.61 11.87
N GLU A 101 -33.55 -10.23 12.46
CA GLU A 101 -34.03 -8.86 12.49
C GLU A 101 -32.99 -7.90 13.10
N ILE A 102 -32.45 -8.23 14.29
CA ILE A 102 -31.42 -7.42 14.94
C ILE A 102 -30.15 -7.33 14.09
N SER A 103 -29.72 -8.45 13.51
CA SER A 103 -28.51 -8.51 12.68
C SER A 103 -28.68 -7.68 11.41
N VAL A 104 -29.83 -7.73 10.74
CA VAL A 104 -30.10 -6.92 9.55
C VAL A 104 -30.12 -5.44 9.89
N LEU A 105 -30.74 -5.07 11.01
CA LEU A 105 -30.82 -3.68 11.45
C LEU A 105 -29.44 -3.12 11.83
N SER A 106 -28.61 -3.89 12.56
CA SER A 106 -27.26 -3.46 12.92
C SER A 106 -26.33 -3.41 11.70
N LEU A 107 -26.51 -4.30 10.73
CA LEU A 107 -25.79 -4.27 9.45
C LEU A 107 -26.16 -3.04 8.63
N PHE A 108 -27.43 -2.65 8.61
CA PHE A 108 -27.88 -1.43 7.95
C PHE A 108 -27.26 -0.18 8.58
N ILE A 109 -27.29 -0.07 9.91
CA ILE A 109 -26.67 1.03 10.64
C ILE A 109 -25.15 1.06 10.45
N ALA A 110 -24.50 -0.11 10.52
CA ALA A 110 -23.07 -0.25 10.26
C ALA A 110 -22.70 0.17 8.83
N SER A 111 -23.53 -0.17 7.85
CA SER A 111 -23.32 0.26 6.46
C SER A 111 -23.43 1.77 6.31
N LEU A 112 -24.36 2.44 7.02
CA LEU A 112 -24.43 3.90 7.01
C LEU A 112 -23.20 4.54 7.65
N ILE A 113 -22.76 4.00 8.79
CA ILE A 113 -21.55 4.45 9.49
C ILE A 113 -20.33 4.26 8.59
N ALA A 114 -20.18 3.09 7.96
CA ALA A 114 -19.12 2.80 7.02
C ALA A 114 -19.15 3.76 5.82
N PHE A 115 -20.32 4.04 5.24
CA PHE A 115 -20.45 4.99 4.13
C PHE A 115 -20.02 6.41 4.52
N ILE A 116 -20.40 6.87 5.71
CA ILE A 116 -20.03 8.20 6.23
C ILE A 116 -18.53 8.28 6.52
N ILE A 117 -17.93 7.23 7.09
CA ILE A 117 -16.53 7.22 7.52
C ILE A 117 -15.57 6.89 6.38
N GLU A 118 -15.94 6.03 5.43
CA GLU A 118 -15.02 5.50 4.42
C GLU A 118 -14.98 6.32 3.12
N ILE A 119 -16.09 6.92 2.68
CA ILE A 119 -16.11 7.77 1.49
C ILE A 119 -15.13 8.94 1.59
N PRO A 120 -15.08 9.72 2.70
CA PRO A 120 -14.16 10.83 2.80
C PRO A 120 -12.67 10.43 2.63
N PRO A 121 -12.13 9.43 3.35
CA PRO A 121 -10.73 9.04 3.23
C PRO A 121 -10.40 8.41 1.87
N LEU A 122 -11.30 7.64 1.25
CA LEU A 122 -11.07 7.09 -0.10
C LEU A 122 -10.99 8.17 -1.19
N MET A 123 -11.67 9.29 -0.98
CA MET A 123 -11.62 10.44 -1.88
C MET A 123 -10.36 11.26 -1.65
N ILE A 124 -9.93 11.37 -0.39
CA ILE A 124 -8.68 12.02 0.01
C ILE A 124 -7.47 11.24 -0.49
N GLU A 125 -7.44 9.92 -0.32
CA GLU A 125 -6.34 9.06 -0.77
C GLU A 125 -6.11 9.18 -2.28
N ARG A 126 -7.18 9.13 -3.08
CA ARG A 126 -7.10 9.33 -4.53
C ARG A 126 -6.60 10.72 -4.92
N LYS A 127 -7.02 11.77 -4.19
CA LYS A 127 -6.52 13.13 -4.42
C LYS A 127 -5.04 13.24 -4.06
N ILE A 128 -4.62 12.74 -2.90
CA ILE A 128 -3.24 12.76 -2.44
C ILE A 128 -2.34 11.99 -3.41
N PHE A 129 -2.73 10.78 -3.81
CA PHE A 129 -1.93 9.96 -4.73
C PHE A 129 -1.80 10.61 -6.12
N LYS A 130 -2.88 11.25 -6.60
CA LYS A 130 -2.84 12.05 -7.84
C LYS A 130 -1.91 13.25 -7.70
N THR A 131 -1.96 13.97 -6.57
CA THR A 131 -1.09 15.12 -6.31
C THR A 131 0.39 14.70 -6.19
N ILE A 132 0.69 13.60 -5.51
CA ILE A 132 2.05 13.05 -5.41
C ILE A 132 2.57 12.66 -6.79
N ARG A 133 1.77 11.98 -7.60
CA ARG A 133 2.15 11.60 -8.96
C ARG A 133 2.40 12.83 -9.85
N VAL A 134 1.53 13.83 -9.81
CA VAL A 134 1.70 15.08 -10.57
C VAL A 134 2.98 15.80 -10.13
N ARG A 135 3.27 15.82 -8.82
CA ARG A 135 4.49 16.43 -8.29
C ARG A 135 5.74 15.69 -8.74
N ALA A 136 5.76 14.35 -8.67
CA ALA A 136 6.89 13.55 -9.14
C ALA A 136 7.20 13.79 -10.63
N VAL A 137 6.16 13.82 -11.48
CA VAL A 137 6.30 14.12 -12.91
C VAL A 137 6.77 15.56 -13.15
N SER A 138 6.28 16.52 -12.36
CA SER A 138 6.72 17.92 -12.45
C SER A 138 8.17 18.10 -12.03
N ASP A 139 8.61 17.42 -10.96
CA ASP A 139 9.99 17.47 -10.47
C ASP A 139 10.95 16.82 -11.48
N GLU A 140 10.56 15.70 -12.09
CA GLU A 140 11.32 15.04 -13.15
C GLU A 140 11.47 15.94 -14.39
N ALA A 141 10.38 16.58 -14.82
CA ALA A 141 10.39 17.53 -15.94
C ALA A 141 11.15 18.84 -15.64
N ASN A 142 11.23 19.26 -14.38
CA ASN A 142 12.02 20.43 -13.98
C ASN A 142 13.51 20.11 -13.93
N ASN A 143 13.88 18.97 -13.33
CA ASN A 143 15.26 18.47 -13.30
C ASN A 143 15.83 18.26 -14.71
N GLU A 144 15.00 17.79 -15.65
CA GLU A 144 15.42 17.60 -17.04
C GLU A 144 15.60 18.93 -17.78
N ARG A 145 14.82 19.96 -17.44
CA ARG A 145 15.00 21.32 -17.96
C ARG A 145 16.27 21.98 -17.42
N GLU A 146 16.49 21.92 -16.10
CA GLU A 146 17.70 22.45 -15.45
C GLU A 146 18.97 21.79 -16.00
N ARG A 147 18.95 20.47 -16.23
CA ARG A 147 20.08 19.75 -16.84
C ARG A 147 20.35 20.21 -18.28
N LYS A 148 19.30 20.47 -19.07
CA LYS A 148 19.44 20.99 -20.45
C LYS A 148 19.98 22.42 -20.47
N GLU A 149 19.49 23.29 -19.60
CA GLU A 149 19.99 24.67 -19.46
C GLU A 149 21.44 24.70 -18.99
N GLN A 150 21.81 23.86 -18.01
CA GLN A 150 23.20 23.73 -17.57
C GLN A 150 24.11 23.25 -18.70
N ASN A 151 23.72 22.19 -19.41
CA ASN A 151 24.49 21.70 -20.55
C ASN A 151 24.62 22.75 -21.66
N PHE A 152 23.55 23.48 -21.96
CA PHE A 152 23.56 24.56 -22.93
C PHE A 152 24.49 25.71 -22.52
N ASN A 153 24.41 26.15 -21.26
CA ASN A 153 25.29 27.20 -20.72
C ASN A 153 26.75 26.76 -20.77
N VAL A 154 27.08 25.54 -20.31
CA VAL A 154 28.43 24.98 -20.37
C VAL A 154 28.96 24.92 -21.80
N GLN A 155 28.13 24.49 -22.75
CA GLN A 155 28.49 24.44 -24.16
C GLN A 155 28.73 25.85 -24.74
N PHE A 156 27.90 26.83 -24.36
CA PHE A 156 28.06 28.23 -24.76
C PHE A 156 29.34 28.86 -24.18
N TYR A 157 29.70 28.56 -22.93
CA TYR A 157 30.97 28.98 -22.33
C TYR A 157 32.17 28.40 -23.06
N HIS A 158 32.13 27.10 -23.38
CA HIS A 158 33.20 26.46 -24.16
C HIS A 158 33.32 27.07 -25.56
N GLN A 159 32.20 27.38 -26.21
CA GLN A 159 32.21 28.02 -27.53
C GLN A 159 32.82 29.42 -27.46
N ARG A 160 32.34 30.29 -26.57
CA ARG A 160 32.89 31.65 -26.40
C ARG A 160 34.38 31.62 -26.08
N LYS A 161 34.81 30.71 -25.20
CA LYS A 161 36.23 30.55 -24.84
C LYS A 161 37.06 30.10 -26.04
N ASN A 162 36.54 29.20 -26.87
CA ASN A 162 37.21 28.79 -28.10
C ASN A 162 37.30 29.96 -29.09
N ASP A 163 36.25 30.76 -29.24
CA ASP A 163 36.22 31.94 -30.12
C ASP A 163 37.24 33.00 -29.67
N GLU A 164 37.30 33.30 -28.36
CA GLU A 164 38.31 34.20 -27.78
C GLU A 164 39.75 33.67 -28.00
N ILE A 165 39.97 32.37 -27.82
CA ILE A 165 41.27 31.75 -28.09
C ILE A 165 41.64 31.86 -29.57
N VAL A 166 40.69 31.69 -30.48
CA VAL A 166 40.92 31.82 -31.93
C VAL A 166 41.25 33.27 -32.32
N GLU A 167 40.63 34.27 -31.68
CA GLU A 167 40.91 35.68 -31.92
C GLU A 167 42.26 36.15 -31.36
N LEU A 168 42.64 35.65 -30.16
CA LEU A 168 43.89 35.99 -29.49
C LEU A 168 45.12 35.25 -30.04
N VAL A 169 44.92 34.13 -30.75
CA VAL A 169 46.01 33.42 -31.40
C VAL A 169 46.40 34.21 -32.65
N PRO A 170 47.63 34.75 -32.74
CA PRO A 170 48.09 35.36 -33.99
C PRO A 170 47.92 34.32 -35.10
N MET A 171 47.35 34.71 -36.25
CA MET A 171 47.15 33.85 -37.43
C MET A 171 48.50 33.35 -37.96
N ILE A 172 49.09 32.43 -37.23
CA ILE A 172 50.29 31.71 -37.57
C ILE A 172 49.75 30.40 -38.10
N SER A 173 49.86 30.23 -39.42
CA SER A 173 49.54 28.97 -40.07
C SER A 173 50.17 27.81 -39.27
N PRO A 174 49.47 26.68 -39.07
CA PRO A 174 49.94 25.58 -38.23
C PRO A 174 51.32 25.06 -38.66
N MET A 175 51.70 25.31 -39.92
CA MET A 175 53.00 25.02 -40.51
C MET A 175 54.18 25.76 -39.86
N ASN A 176 53.97 26.98 -39.34
CA ASN A 176 55.04 27.84 -38.85
C ASN A 176 55.34 27.55 -37.38
N ARG A 177 54.32 27.13 -36.62
CA ARG A 177 54.43 26.77 -35.19
C ARG A 177 55.29 25.52 -34.99
N THR A 178 55.11 24.51 -35.85
CA THR A 178 55.90 23.28 -35.82
C THR A 178 57.36 23.56 -36.20
N LYS A 179 57.59 24.40 -37.22
CA LYS A 179 58.95 24.83 -37.61
C LYS A 179 59.68 25.56 -36.49
N GLN A 180 59.03 26.52 -35.83
CA GLN A 180 59.63 27.25 -34.71
C GLN A 180 59.95 26.34 -33.51
N TRP A 181 59.10 25.36 -33.21
CA TRP A 181 59.37 24.39 -32.14
C TRP A 181 60.58 23.50 -32.49
N VAL A 182 60.70 23.07 -33.74
CA VAL A 182 61.84 22.26 -34.21
C VAL A 182 63.16 23.05 -34.15
N GLU A 183 63.20 24.29 -34.64
CA GLU A 183 64.40 25.14 -34.59
C GLU A 183 64.87 25.42 -33.16
N LYS A 184 63.95 25.74 -32.24
CA LYS A 184 64.26 26.06 -30.85
C LYS A 184 64.86 24.87 -30.08
N ASN A 185 64.44 23.64 -30.42
CA ASN A 185 65.03 22.44 -29.83
C ASN A 185 66.40 22.11 -30.43
N HIS A 186 66.60 22.36 -31.73
CA HIS A 186 67.91 22.16 -32.38
C HIS A 186 69.00 23.09 -31.86
N GLU A 187 68.68 24.34 -31.51
CA GLU A 187 69.66 25.26 -30.91
C GLU A 187 70.08 24.84 -29.49
N ASN A 188 69.12 24.44 -28.65
CA ASN A 188 69.42 23.97 -27.29
C ASN A 188 70.35 22.75 -27.30
N LEU A 189 70.22 21.86 -28.28
CA LEU A 189 71.11 20.70 -28.45
C LEU A 189 72.55 21.10 -28.82
N LYS A 190 72.74 22.15 -29.64
CA LYS A 190 74.10 22.65 -29.97
C LYS A 190 74.78 23.33 -28.78
N VAL A 191 74.03 24.13 -28.02
CA VAL A 191 74.54 24.84 -26.82
C VAL A 191 74.92 23.87 -25.71
N ALA A 192 74.22 22.74 -25.58
CA ALA A 192 74.58 21.69 -24.62
C ALA A 192 75.89 20.96 -24.97
N SER A 193 76.21 20.80 -26.27
CA SER A 193 77.43 20.11 -26.72
C SER A 193 78.72 20.95 -26.62
N THR A 194 78.60 22.28 -26.51
CA THR A 194 79.73 23.22 -26.42
C THR A 194 80.13 23.53 -24.97
N ARG A 195 79.45 22.95 -23.98
CA ARG A 195 79.71 23.12 -22.55
C ARG A 195 80.55 22.00 -21.90
N PHE A 196 81.26 21.21 -22.69
CA PHE A 196 82.23 20.21 -22.22
C PHE A 196 83.61 20.45 -22.81
#